data_AF-A0A7V7BLL9-F1
#
_entry.id   AF-A0A7V7BLL9-F1
#
_cell.length_a   1.000
_cell.length_b   1.000
_cell.length_c   1.000
_cell.angle_alpha   90.00
_cell.angle_beta   90.00
_cell.angle_gamma   90.00
#
_symmetry.space_group_name_H-M   'P 1'
#
loop_
_entity.id
_entity.type
_entity.pdbx_description
1 polymer ?
#
loop_
_entity_poly.entity_id
_entity_poly.type
_entity_poly.pdbx_seq_one_letter_code
_entity_poly.pdbx_strand_id
1 'polypeptide(L)'
;MDLAIKNIKLIKPNALNSKISMLETKKLFQDVKEFLKKELNKDLVNFEHQGISFDVNLESNEKVEIHVLEDSRSLVSLIFGLISRPDGKTLETARLSVVVEDSKTTILDINYEQATKKFVVGTEFVEDTIENTWKTIKEKNRSGLIEDLETDPIKAQDFGDTCLPGGYQYCGQQCGTNGSAGGGGPIYNKVDGCCYIHDECYKKHKTNRCSNCDQALVDCVNTWNNYKEGPVAATSISSFFIAKCGFIIV
;
A
#
# COMPACT_ATOMS: atom_id res chain seq x y z
N MET A 1 -0.13 16.90 -13.49
CA MET A 1 -0.28 15.56 -12.90
C MET A 1 -0.47 15.82 -11.43
N ASP A 2 -1.58 15.37 -10.84
CA ASP A 2 -1.97 15.76 -9.48
C ASP A 2 -1.85 14.54 -8.56
N LEU A 3 -0.67 13.92 -8.60
CA LEU A 3 -0.20 12.88 -7.69
C LEU A 3 0.76 13.53 -6.68
N ALA A 4 0.26 14.54 -5.98
CA ALA A 4 1.04 15.24 -4.98
C ALA A 4 0.82 14.57 -3.63
N ILE A 5 1.38 13.38 -3.44
CA ILE A 5 1.51 12.81 -2.09
C ILE A 5 2.52 13.70 -1.38
N LYS A 6 2.10 14.36 -0.29
CA LYS A 6 2.94 15.33 0.42
C LYS A 6 3.38 14.82 1.78
N ASN A 7 4.53 15.29 2.25
CA ASN A 7 5.03 15.01 3.60
C ASN A 7 5.10 13.51 3.94
N ILE A 8 5.46 12.66 2.96
CA ILE A 8 5.63 11.24 3.22
C ILE A 8 6.77 11.02 4.19
N LYS A 9 6.55 10.17 5.19
CA LYS A 9 7.56 9.88 6.22
C LYS A 9 7.25 8.60 6.94
N LEU A 10 8.29 8.00 7.53
CA LEU A 10 8.14 6.93 8.49
C LEU A 10 7.45 7.42 9.76
N ILE A 11 6.56 6.59 10.28
CA ILE A 11 6.01 6.75 11.62
C ILE A 11 7.10 6.33 12.61
N LYS A 12 7.46 7.24 13.51
CA LYS A 12 8.54 7.01 14.48
C LYS A 12 8.24 5.80 15.38
N PRO A 13 9.26 5.00 15.78
CA PRO A 13 9.06 3.81 16.60
C PRO A 13 8.26 4.03 17.89
N ASN A 14 8.45 5.16 18.57
CA ASN A 14 7.70 5.49 19.77
C ASN A 14 6.20 5.77 19.51
N ALA A 15 5.85 6.25 18.32
CA ALA A 15 4.47 6.46 17.90
C ALA A 15 3.80 5.17 17.40
N LEU A 16 4.57 4.19 16.93
CA LEU A 16 4.03 2.91 16.46
C LEU A 16 3.25 2.16 17.55
N ASN A 17 3.78 2.12 18.77
CA ASN A 17 3.09 1.46 19.89
C ASN A 17 1.70 2.04 20.18
N SER A 18 1.55 3.37 20.19
CA SER A 18 0.24 3.99 20.40
C SER A 18 -0.68 3.82 19.19
N LYS A 19 -0.10 3.75 17.98
CA LYS A 19 -0.85 3.45 16.76
C LYS A 19 -1.40 2.04 16.76
N ILE A 20 -0.69 1.04 17.29
CA ILE A 20 -1.22 -0.31 17.42
C ILE A 20 -2.48 -0.34 18.27
N SER A 21 -2.46 0.25 19.47
CA SER A 21 -3.66 0.28 20.31
C SER A 21 -4.83 0.97 19.60
N MET A 22 -4.56 2.02 18.81
CA MET A 22 -5.58 2.65 17.97
C MET A 22 -6.09 1.70 16.87
N LEU A 23 -5.22 1.00 16.14
CA LEU A 23 -5.61 0.04 15.12
C LEU A 23 -6.48 -1.07 15.70
N GLU A 24 -6.15 -1.56 16.90
CA GLU A 24 -6.96 -2.57 17.57
C GLU A 24 -8.37 -2.09 17.94
N THR A 25 -8.63 -0.79 18.01
CA THR A 25 -10.02 -0.29 18.18
C THR A 25 -10.81 -0.26 16.86
N LYS A 26 -10.15 -0.44 15.71
CA LYS A 26 -10.79 -0.33 14.40
C LYS A 26 -11.56 -1.60 14.08
N LYS A 27 -12.78 -1.42 13.55
CA LYS A 27 -13.68 -2.53 13.25
C LYS A 27 -13.04 -3.48 12.24
N LEU A 28 -12.46 -2.95 11.14
CA LEU A 28 -11.85 -3.81 10.14
C LEU A 28 -10.66 -4.60 10.70
N PHE A 29 -9.88 -4.01 11.61
CA PHE A 29 -8.78 -4.71 12.25
C PHE A 29 -9.26 -5.90 13.09
N GLN A 30 -10.35 -5.73 13.82
CA GLN A 30 -11.00 -6.82 14.56
C GLN A 30 -11.56 -7.88 13.62
N ASP A 31 -12.22 -7.48 12.53
CA ASP A 31 -12.72 -8.39 11.50
C ASP A 31 -11.57 -9.21 10.88
N VAL A 32 -10.40 -8.60 10.67
CA VAL A 32 -9.18 -9.28 10.19
C VAL A 32 -8.71 -10.33 11.20
N LYS A 33 -8.62 -9.99 12.50
CA LYS A 33 -8.21 -10.94 13.55
C LYS A 33 -9.18 -12.12 13.63
N GLU A 34 -10.48 -11.84 13.58
CA GLU A 34 -11.52 -12.87 13.58
C GLU A 34 -11.42 -13.78 12.35
N PHE A 35 -11.26 -13.20 11.16
CA PHE A 35 -11.09 -13.96 9.92
C PHE A 35 -9.87 -14.89 9.99
N LEU A 36 -8.70 -14.35 10.37
CA LEU A 36 -7.47 -15.15 10.50
C LEU A 36 -7.66 -16.31 11.49
N LYS A 37 -8.32 -16.05 12.62
CA LYS A 37 -8.54 -17.07 13.64
C LYS A 37 -9.52 -18.14 13.19
N LYS A 38 -10.65 -17.74 12.63
CA LYS A 38 -11.74 -18.64 12.27
C LYS A 38 -11.43 -19.46 11.02
N GLU A 39 -10.92 -18.79 9.97
CA GLU A 39 -10.78 -19.41 8.65
C GLU A 39 -9.41 -20.07 8.48
N LEU A 40 -8.36 -19.59 9.17
CA LEU A 40 -6.98 -20.06 8.98
C LEU A 40 -6.32 -20.58 10.27
N ASN A 41 -7.01 -20.52 11.42
CA ASN A 41 -6.45 -20.82 12.75
C ASN A 41 -5.11 -20.10 13.02
N LYS A 42 -5.00 -18.85 12.56
CA LYS A 42 -3.83 -17.98 12.77
C LYS A 42 -4.20 -16.81 13.66
N ASP A 43 -3.26 -16.36 14.48
CA ASP A 43 -3.42 -15.21 15.35
C ASP A 43 -2.42 -14.11 14.96
N LEU A 44 -2.83 -12.84 15.03
CA LEU A 44 -1.94 -11.69 14.83
C LEU A 44 -1.64 -11.07 16.20
N VAL A 45 -0.54 -11.50 16.84
CA VAL A 45 -0.25 -11.16 18.25
C VAL A 45 1.15 -10.59 18.42
N ASN A 46 2.16 -11.17 17.78
CA ASN A 46 3.55 -10.74 17.93
C ASN A 46 4.09 -10.34 16.57
N PHE A 47 3.79 -9.10 16.17
CA PHE A 47 4.20 -8.59 14.88
C PHE A 47 5.29 -7.53 15.00
N GLU A 48 6.19 -7.54 14.03
CA GLU A 48 7.01 -6.37 13.73
C GLU A 48 6.10 -5.30 13.10
N HIS A 49 6.24 -4.06 13.55
CA HIS A 49 5.41 -2.94 13.09
C HIS A 49 6.29 -1.90 12.43
N GLN A 50 5.93 -1.55 11.19
CA GLN A 50 6.41 -0.36 10.51
C GLN A 50 5.22 0.43 10.00
N GLY A 51 5.43 1.71 9.71
CA GLY A 51 4.40 2.47 9.05
C GLY A 51 4.92 3.74 8.41
N ILE A 52 4.18 4.19 7.41
CA ILE A 52 4.40 5.47 6.75
C ILE A 52 3.15 6.32 6.88
N SER A 53 3.32 7.63 6.80
CA SER A 53 2.23 8.57 6.77
C SER A 53 2.49 9.66 5.76
N PHE A 54 1.44 10.15 5.09
CA PHE A 54 1.51 11.24 4.14
C PHE A 54 0.19 12.02 4.09
N ASP A 55 0.25 13.22 3.55
CA ASP A 55 -0.89 14.10 3.36
C ASP A 55 -1.42 13.94 1.93
N VAL A 56 -2.75 13.83 1.80
CA VAL A 56 -3.43 13.79 0.49
C VAL A 56 -3.71 15.20 0.02
N ASN A 57 -4.18 16.06 0.93
CA ASN A 57 -4.47 17.46 0.65
C ASN A 57 -4.21 18.30 1.92
N LEU A 58 -3.19 19.17 1.84
CA LEU A 58 -2.74 20.04 2.92
C LEU A 58 -3.80 21.03 3.40
N GLU A 59 -4.68 21.51 2.50
CA GLU A 59 -5.73 22.46 2.87
C GLU A 59 -6.85 21.78 3.65
N SER A 60 -7.16 20.54 3.27
CA SER A 60 -8.18 19.75 3.95
C SER A 60 -7.66 19.12 5.25
N ASN A 61 -6.35 18.87 5.40
CA ASN A 61 -5.77 17.98 6.42
C ASN A 61 -6.20 16.51 6.28
N GLU A 62 -6.53 16.06 5.07
CA GLU A 62 -6.73 14.63 4.81
C GLU A 62 -5.38 13.91 4.82
N LYS A 63 -5.29 12.86 5.65
CA LYS A 63 -4.05 12.14 5.95
C LYS A 63 -4.22 10.65 5.72
N VAL A 64 -3.19 10.01 5.17
CA VAL A 64 -3.10 8.55 5.06
C VAL A 64 -1.99 8.03 5.96
N GLU A 65 -2.25 6.90 6.61
CA GLU A 65 -1.26 6.10 7.31
C GLU A 65 -1.32 4.67 6.79
N ILE A 66 -0.18 4.11 6.39
CA ILE A 66 -0.05 2.72 5.98
C ILE A 66 0.79 2.00 7.03
N HIS A 67 0.26 0.91 7.57
CA HIS A 67 0.91 0.11 8.60
C HIS A 67 1.21 -1.28 8.06
N VAL A 68 2.46 -1.72 8.20
CA VAL A 68 2.92 -3.07 7.87
C VAL A 68 3.12 -3.82 9.17
N LEU A 69 2.43 -4.95 9.31
CA LEU A 69 2.39 -5.78 10.52
C LEU A 69 2.76 -7.21 10.16
N GLU A 70 3.91 -7.68 10.62
CA GLU A 70 4.48 -8.97 10.22
C GLU A 70 4.64 -9.91 11.41
N ASP A 71 3.77 -10.92 11.54
CA ASP A 71 3.88 -11.96 12.57
C ASP A 71 4.57 -13.20 11.98
N SER A 72 5.88 -13.33 12.26
CA SER A 72 6.69 -14.44 11.75
C SER A 72 6.32 -15.79 12.35
N ARG A 73 5.57 -15.86 13.47
CA ARG A 73 5.12 -17.14 14.03
C ARG A 73 3.89 -17.66 13.30
N SER A 74 2.97 -16.75 12.98
CA SER A 74 1.75 -17.07 12.23
C SER A 74 1.95 -17.01 10.71
N LEU A 75 3.09 -16.51 10.24
CA LEU A 75 3.43 -16.29 8.82
C LEU A 75 2.37 -15.43 8.13
N VAL A 76 2.00 -14.34 8.81
CA VAL A 76 1.01 -13.36 8.36
C VAL A 76 1.68 -12.01 8.21
N SER A 77 1.62 -11.45 7.01
CA SER A 77 1.89 -10.04 6.77
C SER A 77 0.56 -9.34 6.50
N LEU A 78 0.28 -8.29 7.27
CA LEU A 78 -0.88 -7.42 7.09
C LEU A 78 -0.41 -6.02 6.72
N ILE A 79 -0.90 -5.51 5.60
CA ILE A 79 -0.81 -4.10 5.25
C ILE A 79 -2.18 -3.46 5.50
N PHE A 80 -2.21 -2.54 6.46
CA PHE A 80 -3.42 -1.86 6.91
C PHE A 80 -3.33 -0.37 6.60
N GLY A 81 -4.22 0.13 5.74
CA GLY A 81 -4.30 1.54 5.37
C GLY A 81 -5.40 2.26 6.15
N LEU A 82 -5.11 3.44 6.67
CA LEU A 82 -6.04 4.32 7.37
C LEU A 82 -6.06 5.69 6.71
N ILE A 83 -7.20 6.08 6.16
CA ILE A 83 -7.45 7.40 5.58
C ILE A 83 -8.26 8.20 6.58
N SER A 84 -7.70 9.28 7.11
CA SER A 84 -8.35 10.16 8.08
C SER A 84 -8.82 11.44 7.40
N ARG A 85 -10.11 11.74 7.52
CA ARG A 85 -10.75 12.92 6.93
C ARG A 85 -10.94 14.04 7.95
N PRO A 86 -11.14 15.28 7.47
CA PRO A 86 -11.24 16.45 8.35
C PRO A 86 -12.53 16.46 9.18
N ASP A 87 -13.55 15.76 8.71
CA ASP A 87 -14.83 15.56 9.42
C ASP A 87 -14.73 14.47 10.52
N GLY A 88 -13.54 13.94 10.78
CA GLY A 88 -13.29 12.89 11.76
C GLY A 88 -13.64 11.48 11.28
N LYS A 89 -14.17 11.32 10.07
CA LYS A 89 -14.40 9.98 9.50
C LYS A 89 -13.09 9.33 9.09
N THR A 90 -13.03 8.01 9.25
CA THR A 90 -11.92 7.21 8.76
C THR A 90 -12.38 6.18 7.75
N LEU A 91 -11.60 5.97 6.69
CA LEU A 91 -11.70 4.81 5.82
C LEU A 91 -10.54 3.87 6.12
N GLU A 92 -10.82 2.57 6.21
CA GLU A 92 -9.87 1.52 6.55
C GLU A 92 -9.70 0.60 5.35
N THR A 93 -8.49 0.14 5.06
CA THR A 93 -8.21 -0.89 4.05
C THR A 93 -7.31 -1.95 4.66
N ALA A 94 -7.43 -3.20 4.22
CA ALA A 94 -6.63 -4.30 4.72
C ALA A 94 -6.33 -5.29 3.60
N ARG A 95 -5.06 -5.66 3.47
CA ARG A 95 -4.61 -6.74 2.61
C ARG A 95 -3.56 -7.58 3.30
N LEU A 96 -3.72 -8.90 3.21
CA LEU A 96 -2.88 -9.85 3.89
C LEU A 96 -2.15 -10.75 2.89
N SER A 97 -0.91 -11.08 3.20
CA SER A 97 -0.20 -12.20 2.61
C SER A 97 0.03 -13.23 3.70
N VAL A 98 -0.56 -14.41 3.53
CA VAL A 98 -0.47 -15.50 4.51
C VAL A 98 0.21 -16.70 3.86
N VAL A 99 1.28 -17.18 4.47
CA VAL A 99 1.96 -18.39 4.00
C VAL A 99 1.36 -19.60 4.72
N VAL A 100 0.96 -20.59 3.94
CA VAL A 100 0.50 -21.89 4.41
C VAL A 100 1.27 -23.00 3.71
N GLU A 101 1.44 -24.12 4.39
CA GLU A 101 2.10 -25.30 3.84
C GLU A 101 1.21 -26.51 4.10
N ASP A 102 0.69 -27.05 3.00
CA ASP A 102 -0.04 -28.31 3.00
C ASP A 102 0.83 -29.37 2.28
N SER A 103 0.65 -29.50 0.96
CA SER A 103 1.50 -30.31 0.08
C SER A 103 2.56 -29.50 -0.65
N LYS A 104 2.34 -28.18 -0.77
CA LYS A 104 3.21 -27.18 -1.37
C LYS A 104 3.06 -25.89 -0.59
N THR A 105 4.10 -25.07 -0.59
CA THR A 105 4.02 -23.71 -0.05
C THR A 105 3.09 -22.86 -0.91
N THR A 106 2.11 -22.25 -0.26
CA THR A 106 1.08 -21.43 -0.90
C THR A 106 1.01 -20.08 -0.21
N ILE A 107 0.93 -19.01 -1.01
CA ILE A 107 0.61 -17.67 -0.53
C ILE A 107 -0.90 -17.46 -0.74
N LEU A 108 -1.60 -17.16 0.35
CA LEU A 108 -2.96 -16.64 0.31
C LEU A 108 -2.89 -15.11 0.28
N ASP A 109 -3.35 -14.52 -0.81
CA ASP A 109 -3.54 -13.07 -0.95
C ASP A 109 -4.98 -12.74 -0.55
N ILE A 110 -5.16 -12.11 0.61
CA ILE A 110 -6.49 -11.85 1.17
C ILE A 110 -6.72 -10.35 1.16
N ASN A 111 -7.63 -9.89 0.32
CA ASN A 111 -7.99 -8.48 0.19
C ASN A 111 -9.36 -8.20 0.82
N TYR A 112 -9.48 -7.14 1.61
CA TYR A 112 -10.78 -6.67 2.09
C TYR A 112 -11.43 -5.72 1.09
N GLU A 113 -12.51 -6.19 0.47
CA GLU A 113 -13.24 -5.48 -0.58
C GLU A 113 -14.24 -4.50 0.03
N GLN A 114 -14.09 -3.20 -0.25
CA GLN A 114 -14.86 -2.16 0.43
C GLN A 114 -16.34 -2.14 0.00
N ALA A 115 -16.63 -2.44 -1.26
CA ALA A 115 -18.00 -2.42 -1.78
C ALA A 115 -18.85 -3.55 -1.19
N THR A 116 -18.29 -4.76 -1.08
CA THR A 116 -19.03 -5.92 -0.58
C THR A 116 -18.84 -6.17 0.91
N LYS A 117 -17.85 -5.51 1.54
CA LYS A 117 -17.46 -5.70 2.94
C LYS A 117 -17.05 -7.15 3.24
N LYS A 118 -16.37 -7.79 2.29
CA LYS A 118 -15.94 -9.20 2.37
C LYS A 118 -14.44 -9.34 2.14
N PHE A 119 -13.88 -10.43 2.67
CA PHE A 119 -12.54 -10.88 2.33
C PHE A 119 -12.59 -11.71 1.05
N VAL A 120 -11.78 -11.32 0.07
CA VAL A 120 -11.56 -12.04 -1.18
C VAL A 120 -10.20 -12.72 -1.09
N VAL A 121 -10.17 -14.03 -1.35
CA VAL A 121 -8.96 -14.86 -1.20
C VAL A 121 -8.46 -15.29 -2.58
N GLY A 122 -7.29 -14.82 -2.95
CA GLY A 122 -6.49 -15.32 -4.05
C GLY A 122 -5.43 -16.32 -3.55
N THR A 123 -4.96 -17.18 -4.44
CA THR A 123 -3.94 -18.19 -4.12
C THR A 123 -2.83 -18.18 -5.16
N GLU A 124 -1.58 -18.31 -4.68
CA GLU A 124 -0.40 -18.51 -5.51
C GLU A 124 0.42 -19.67 -4.94
N PHE A 125 0.73 -20.66 -5.79
CA PHE A 125 1.66 -21.73 -5.45
C PHE A 125 3.09 -21.25 -5.70
N VAL A 126 3.99 -21.53 -4.76
CA VAL A 126 5.40 -21.17 -4.86
C VAL A 126 6.24 -22.43 -4.76
N GLU A 127 7.20 -22.57 -5.67
CA GLU A 127 8.18 -23.67 -5.68
C GLU A 127 9.39 -23.32 -4.80
N ASP A 128 9.14 -22.98 -3.54
CA ASP A 128 10.16 -22.65 -2.55
C ASP A 128 9.70 -23.13 -1.15
N THR A 129 10.57 -23.04 -0.14
CA THR A 129 10.20 -23.40 1.24
C THR A 129 9.34 -22.32 1.89
N ILE A 130 8.67 -22.69 2.97
CA ILE A 130 7.86 -21.76 3.77
C ILE A 130 8.71 -20.60 4.33
N GLU A 131 9.95 -20.87 4.76
CA GLU A 131 10.86 -19.87 5.31
C GLU A 131 11.35 -18.88 4.25
N ASN A 132 11.75 -19.40 3.08
CA ASN A 132 12.20 -18.55 1.98
C ASN A 132 11.05 -17.70 1.44
N THR A 133 9.88 -18.30 1.25
CA THR A 133 8.66 -17.58 0.83
C THR A 133 8.32 -16.46 1.81
N TRP A 134 8.35 -16.74 3.12
CA TRP A 134 8.13 -15.73 4.15
C TRP A 134 9.18 -14.63 4.11
N LYS A 135 10.45 -14.98 3.94
CA LYS A 135 11.55 -14.02 3.81
C LYS A 135 11.32 -13.09 2.60
N THR A 136 10.96 -13.65 1.44
CA THR A 136 10.66 -12.86 0.24
C THR A 136 9.50 -11.89 0.45
N ILE A 137 8.43 -12.30 1.15
CA ILE A 137 7.30 -11.41 1.48
C ILE A 137 7.80 -10.21 2.31
N LYS A 138 8.57 -10.48 3.37
CA LYS A 138 9.10 -9.41 4.23
C LYS A 138 10.03 -8.46 3.47
N GLU A 139 10.92 -9.01 2.65
CA GLU A 139 11.82 -8.21 1.81
C GLU A 139 11.02 -7.32 0.86
N LYS A 140 9.99 -7.85 0.20
CA LYS A 140 9.14 -7.06 -0.71
C LYS A 140 8.37 -5.96 -0.01
N ASN A 141 7.85 -6.20 1.19
CA ASN A 141 7.15 -5.18 1.97
C ASN A 141 8.05 -4.02 2.38
N ARG A 142 9.33 -4.28 2.64
CA ARG A 142 10.30 -3.27 3.06
C ARG A 142 11.01 -2.60 1.89
N SER A 143 11.17 -3.32 0.79
CA SER A 143 11.90 -2.84 -0.38
C SER A 143 11.27 -1.60 -1.01
N GLY A 144 12.12 -0.76 -1.57
CA GLY A 144 11.70 0.43 -2.29
C GLY A 144 11.28 1.54 -1.33
N LEU A 145 9.98 1.68 -1.08
CA LEU A 145 9.45 2.87 -0.39
C LEU A 145 9.90 2.95 1.08
N ILE A 146 9.75 1.89 1.87
CA ILE A 146 10.14 1.94 3.29
C ILE A 146 11.67 2.05 3.42
N GLU A 147 12.41 1.22 2.68
CA GLU A 147 13.88 1.22 2.66
C GLU A 147 14.48 2.60 2.31
N ASP A 148 13.99 3.27 1.27
CA ASP A 148 14.49 4.60 0.91
C ASP A 148 14.13 5.64 1.99
N LEU A 149 12.96 5.55 2.61
CA LEU A 149 12.57 6.45 3.70
C LEU A 149 13.41 6.23 4.98
N GLU A 150 13.92 5.01 5.20
CA GLU A 150 14.81 4.69 6.31
C GLU A 150 16.22 5.24 6.07
N THR A 151 16.70 5.19 4.82
CA THR A 151 18.06 5.58 4.45
C THR A 151 18.21 7.08 4.16
N ASP A 152 17.17 7.74 3.63
CA ASP A 152 17.19 9.17 3.27
C ASP A 152 15.88 9.89 3.65
N PRO A 153 15.66 10.16 4.95
CA PRO A 153 14.44 10.81 5.45
C PRO A 153 14.34 12.30 5.08
N ILE A 154 15.40 12.91 4.53
CA ILE A 154 15.42 14.32 4.13
C ILE A 154 14.78 14.46 2.73
N LYS A 155 15.10 13.57 1.78
CA LYS A 155 14.42 13.54 0.47
C LYS A 155 12.92 13.25 0.56
N ALA A 156 12.50 12.53 1.60
CA ALA A 156 11.10 12.22 1.87
C ALA A 156 10.21 13.45 2.13
N GLN A 157 10.77 14.54 2.65
CA GLN A 157 10.01 15.73 3.06
C GLN A 157 9.63 16.65 1.89
N ASP A 158 10.29 16.54 0.74
CA ASP A 158 9.99 17.27 -0.51
C ASP A 158 9.10 16.44 -1.47
N PHE A 159 8.47 15.38 -0.97
CA PHE A 159 7.59 14.54 -1.77
C PHE A 159 6.35 15.35 -2.20
N GLY A 160 6.18 15.51 -3.51
CA GLY A 160 5.39 16.57 -4.13
C GLY A 160 6.09 17.11 -5.38
N ASP A 161 7.42 17.21 -5.32
CA ASP A 161 8.30 17.64 -6.42
C ASP A 161 9.25 16.52 -6.91
N THR A 162 9.15 15.30 -6.36
CA THR A 162 10.05 14.15 -6.63
C THR A 162 9.27 12.84 -6.83
N CYS A 163 9.89 11.84 -7.46
CA CYS A 163 9.30 10.51 -7.67
C CYS A 163 9.26 9.66 -6.41
N LEU A 164 8.32 8.70 -6.36
CA LEU A 164 8.11 7.82 -5.23
C LEU A 164 9.45 7.15 -4.86
N PRO A 165 9.87 7.24 -3.59
CA PRO A 165 11.10 6.60 -3.17
C PRO A 165 11.08 5.09 -3.46
N GLY A 166 12.25 4.53 -3.71
CA GLY A 166 12.46 3.13 -4.05
C GLY A 166 12.82 2.88 -5.49
N GLY A 167 13.26 3.91 -6.22
CA GLY A 167 13.65 3.81 -7.62
C GLY A 167 12.50 3.94 -8.63
N TYR A 168 11.28 4.30 -8.20
CA TYR A 168 10.16 4.53 -9.12
C TYR A 168 10.46 5.68 -10.08
N GLN A 169 10.18 5.47 -11.36
CA GLN A 169 10.49 6.41 -12.42
C GLN A 169 9.29 7.23 -12.89
N TYR A 170 8.08 6.74 -12.61
CA TYR A 170 6.83 7.28 -13.12
C TYR A 170 5.77 7.50 -12.04
N CYS A 171 5.93 6.93 -10.84
CA CYS A 171 5.02 7.20 -9.74
C CYS A 171 5.39 8.51 -9.02
N GLY A 172 4.64 9.59 -9.23
CA GLY A 172 4.79 10.84 -8.47
C GLY A 172 4.57 12.07 -9.34
N GLN A 173 4.18 13.19 -8.73
CA GLN A 173 3.94 14.43 -9.47
C GLN A 173 5.20 14.87 -10.23
N GLN A 174 5.03 15.16 -11.52
CA GLN A 174 6.10 15.60 -12.44
C GLN A 174 7.21 14.55 -12.64
N CYS A 175 6.92 13.26 -12.46
CA CYS A 175 7.83 12.19 -12.83
C CYS A 175 7.74 11.79 -14.30
N GLY A 176 8.67 10.94 -14.73
CA GLY A 176 8.72 10.37 -16.07
C GLY A 176 9.60 11.15 -17.04
N THR A 177 9.59 10.74 -18.31
CA THR A 177 10.58 11.14 -19.34
C THR A 177 10.71 12.66 -19.56
N ASN A 178 9.67 13.44 -19.28
CA ASN A 178 9.68 14.90 -19.43
C ASN A 178 9.36 15.63 -18.11
N GLY A 179 9.52 14.91 -17.00
CA GLY A 179 9.19 15.37 -15.67
C GLY A 179 10.30 16.22 -15.05
N SER A 180 9.94 17.33 -14.40
CA SER A 180 10.90 18.16 -13.64
C SER A 180 11.37 17.50 -12.34
N ALA A 181 10.64 16.48 -11.85
CA ALA A 181 10.98 15.69 -10.67
C ALA A 181 12.05 14.61 -10.92
N GLY A 182 12.49 14.47 -12.18
CA GLY A 182 13.35 13.36 -12.63
C GLY A 182 12.55 12.12 -13.02
N GLY A 183 13.20 10.96 -12.91
CA GLY A 183 12.66 9.68 -13.38
C GLY A 183 12.80 9.50 -14.89
N GLY A 184 11.84 8.80 -15.50
CA GLY A 184 11.83 8.58 -16.96
C GLY A 184 12.84 7.57 -17.50
N GLY A 185 13.55 6.87 -16.61
CA GLY A 185 14.35 5.69 -16.93
C GLY A 185 13.50 4.43 -17.18
N PRO A 186 14.12 3.24 -17.26
CA PRO A 186 13.40 1.98 -17.38
C PRO A 186 12.37 1.79 -16.27
N ILE A 187 11.18 1.27 -16.61
CA ILE A 187 10.13 0.94 -15.63
C ILE A 187 10.73 0.06 -14.52
N TYR A 188 10.63 0.51 -13.28
CA TYR A 188 11.26 -0.14 -12.14
C TYR A 188 10.61 -1.50 -11.80
N ASN A 189 9.28 -1.52 -11.72
CA ASN A 189 8.47 -2.70 -11.45
C ASN A 189 7.06 -2.52 -12.02
N LYS A 190 6.17 -3.50 -11.86
CA LYS A 190 4.80 -3.42 -12.39
C LYS A 190 3.95 -2.30 -11.76
N VAL A 191 4.21 -1.93 -10.50
CA VAL A 191 3.55 -0.77 -9.87
C VAL A 191 3.96 0.53 -10.58
N ASP A 192 5.26 0.69 -10.88
CA ASP A 192 5.77 1.81 -11.67
C ASP A 192 5.21 1.81 -13.10
N GLY A 193 5.02 0.63 -13.69
CA GLY A 193 4.34 0.46 -14.97
C GLY A 193 2.88 0.92 -14.95
N CYS A 194 2.15 0.70 -13.86
CA CYS A 194 0.80 1.26 -13.68
C CYS A 194 0.83 2.80 -13.65
N CYS A 195 1.81 3.40 -12.98
CA CYS A 195 1.98 4.86 -12.96
C CYS A 195 2.31 5.42 -14.34
N TYR A 196 3.17 4.75 -15.12
CA TYR A 196 3.45 5.12 -16.51
C TYR A 196 2.16 5.17 -17.36
N ILE A 197 1.31 4.14 -17.27
CA ILE A 197 0.04 4.09 -18.00
C ILE A 197 -0.91 5.22 -17.55
N HIS A 198 -0.94 5.50 -16.24
CA HIS A 198 -1.74 6.58 -15.67
C HIS A 198 -1.32 7.96 -16.19
N ASP A 199 -0.03 8.21 -16.29
CA ASP A 199 0.51 9.44 -16.85
C ASP A 199 0.12 9.63 -18.31
N GLU A 200 0.20 8.58 -19.12
CA GLU A 200 -0.27 8.58 -20.51
C GLU A 200 -1.78 8.85 -20.59
N CYS A 201 -2.57 8.32 -19.66
CA CYS A 201 -3.99 8.62 -19.56
C CYS A 201 -4.24 10.11 -19.25
N TYR A 202 -3.48 10.70 -18.32
CA TYR A 202 -3.58 12.12 -17.95
C TYR A 202 -3.20 13.10 -19.06
N LYS A 203 -2.38 12.66 -20.02
CA LYS A 203 -2.07 13.43 -21.24
C LYS A 203 -3.30 13.54 -22.14
N LYS A 204 -4.06 12.45 -22.27
CA LYS A 204 -5.26 12.35 -23.12
C LYS A 204 -6.52 12.93 -22.48
N HIS A 205 -6.68 12.77 -21.16
CA HIS A 205 -7.88 13.20 -20.44
C HIS A 205 -7.59 14.43 -19.56
N LYS A 206 -8.22 15.56 -19.91
CA LYS A 206 -8.13 16.82 -19.13
C LYS A 206 -9.27 16.98 -18.12
N THR A 207 -10.41 16.34 -18.35
CA THR A 207 -11.58 16.34 -17.45
C THR A 207 -11.92 14.90 -17.04
N ASN A 208 -12.69 14.75 -15.96
CA ASN A 208 -13.16 13.46 -15.44
C ASN A 208 -12.02 12.43 -15.21
N ARG A 209 -10.87 12.91 -14.70
CA ARG A 209 -9.68 12.07 -14.48
C ARG A 209 -9.91 10.96 -13.45
N CYS A 210 -10.78 11.19 -12.47
CA CYS A 210 -11.14 10.16 -11.51
C CYS A 210 -11.71 8.91 -12.22
N SER A 211 -12.74 9.07 -13.04
CA SER A 211 -13.37 7.93 -13.74
C SER A 211 -12.52 7.39 -14.90
N ASN A 212 -11.75 8.24 -15.57
CA ASN A 212 -11.03 7.84 -16.79
C ASN A 212 -9.63 7.25 -16.52
N CYS A 213 -8.97 7.66 -15.44
CA CYS A 213 -7.57 7.35 -15.21
C CYS A 213 -7.30 6.87 -13.78
N ASP A 214 -7.78 7.57 -12.76
CA ASP A 214 -7.41 7.27 -11.36
C ASP A 214 -7.96 5.92 -10.90
N GLN A 215 -9.21 5.60 -11.25
CA GLN A 215 -9.79 4.28 -10.96
C GLN A 215 -8.98 3.16 -11.64
N ALA A 216 -8.63 3.33 -12.92
CA ALA A 216 -7.84 2.34 -13.64
C ALA A 216 -6.43 2.15 -13.03
N LEU A 217 -5.84 3.20 -12.47
CA LEU A 217 -4.59 3.10 -11.72
C LEU A 217 -4.78 2.30 -10.42
N VAL A 218 -5.83 2.61 -9.64
CA VAL A 218 -6.19 1.86 -8.42
C VAL A 218 -6.37 0.38 -8.75
N ASP A 219 -7.12 0.06 -9.81
CA ASP A 219 -7.35 -1.33 -10.23
C ASP A 219 -6.04 -2.00 -10.65
N CYS A 220 -5.20 -1.29 -11.42
CA CYS A 220 -3.91 -1.80 -11.90
C CYS A 220 -2.98 -2.19 -10.74
N VAL A 221 -2.78 -1.31 -9.76
CA VAL A 221 -1.85 -1.59 -8.65
C VAL A 221 -2.39 -2.64 -7.67
N ASN A 222 -3.71 -2.88 -7.63
CA ASN A 222 -4.33 -3.84 -6.73
C ASN A 222 -4.42 -5.27 -7.27
N THR A 223 -4.11 -5.51 -8.54
CA THR A 223 -3.96 -6.91 -9.01
C THR A 223 -2.82 -7.59 -8.25
N TRP A 224 -3.01 -8.84 -7.81
CA TRP A 224 -1.99 -9.56 -7.03
C TRP A 224 -0.62 -9.56 -7.71
N ASN A 225 -0.59 -9.76 -9.04
CA ASN A 225 0.63 -9.77 -9.83
C ASN A 225 1.42 -8.45 -9.82
N ASN A 226 0.74 -7.31 -9.70
CA ASN A 226 1.38 -6.01 -9.62
C ASN A 226 1.67 -5.64 -8.16
N TYR A 227 0.69 -5.87 -7.28
CA TYR A 227 0.75 -5.56 -5.86
C TYR A 227 1.98 -6.19 -5.18
N LYS A 228 2.25 -7.47 -5.44
CA LYS A 228 3.36 -8.20 -4.78
C LYS A 228 4.75 -7.66 -5.11
N GLU A 229 4.89 -6.82 -6.14
CA GLU A 229 6.17 -6.20 -6.49
C GLU A 229 6.48 -4.92 -5.71
N GLY A 230 5.46 -4.29 -5.12
CA GLY A 230 5.62 -3.11 -4.26
C GLY A 230 4.39 -2.89 -3.38
N PRO A 231 4.13 -3.74 -2.37
CA PRO A 231 2.87 -3.75 -1.62
C PRO A 231 2.54 -2.41 -0.93
N VAL A 232 3.55 -1.80 -0.29
CA VAL A 232 3.38 -0.52 0.43
C VAL A 232 3.15 0.63 -0.55
N ALA A 233 3.86 0.65 -1.68
CA ALA A 233 3.67 1.63 -2.74
C ALA A 233 2.28 1.51 -3.38
N ALA A 234 1.86 0.29 -3.74
CA ALA A 234 0.54 0.01 -4.29
C ALA A 234 -0.59 0.44 -3.33
N THR A 235 -0.45 0.16 -2.04
CA THR A 235 -1.42 0.57 -1.02
C THR A 235 -1.45 2.09 -0.84
N SER A 236 -0.29 2.74 -0.87
CA SER A 236 -0.17 4.20 -0.76
C SER A 236 -0.83 4.90 -1.94
N ILE A 237 -0.54 4.45 -3.17
CA ILE A 237 -1.16 4.96 -4.40
C ILE A 237 -2.67 4.77 -4.35
N SER A 238 -3.12 3.55 -4.03
CA SER A 238 -4.55 3.23 -3.95
C SER A 238 -5.24 4.15 -2.94
N SER A 239 -4.71 4.22 -1.72
CA SER A 239 -5.28 5.03 -0.64
C SER A 239 -5.33 6.52 -0.99
N PHE A 240 -4.28 7.05 -1.63
CA PHE A 240 -4.27 8.43 -2.12
C PHE A 240 -5.41 8.71 -3.10
N PHE A 241 -5.62 7.85 -4.09
CA PHE A 241 -6.67 8.06 -5.09
C PHE A 241 -8.08 7.78 -4.58
N ILE A 242 -8.24 6.83 -3.67
CA ILE A 242 -9.51 6.60 -2.97
C ILE A 242 -9.90 7.85 -2.17
N ALA A 243 -8.94 8.45 -1.46
CA ALA A 243 -9.13 9.70 -0.74
C ALA A 243 -9.51 10.84 -1.70
N LYS A 244 -8.65 11.08 -2.71
CA LYS A 244 -8.80 12.16 -3.70
C LYS A 244 -10.11 12.11 -4.49
N CYS A 245 -10.52 10.93 -4.95
CA CYS A 245 -11.67 10.78 -5.83
C CYS A 245 -12.94 10.29 -5.12
N GLY A 246 -12.85 9.97 -3.83
CA GLY A 246 -13.97 9.45 -3.05
C GLY A 246 -14.48 8.09 -3.54
N PHE A 247 -13.62 7.25 -4.13
CA PHE A 247 -14.01 5.94 -4.62
C PHE A 247 -14.47 5.02 -3.47
N ILE A 248 -15.42 4.15 -3.77
CA ILE A 248 -15.63 2.92 -3.01
C ILE A 248 -14.92 1.83 -3.82
N ILE A 249 -13.87 1.22 -3.26
CA ILE A 249 -13.17 0.11 -3.93
C ILE A 249 -14.17 -1.02 -4.13
N VAL A 250 -14.39 -1.42 -5.38
CA VAL A 250 -15.21 -2.58 -5.73
C VAL A 250 -14.38 -3.84 -5.69
#